data_AF-A0A259LYJ6-F1
#
_entry.id   AF-A0A259LYJ6-F1
#
_cell.length_a   1.000
_cell.length_b   1.000
_cell.length_c   1.000
_cell.angle_alpha   90.00
_cell.angle_beta   90.00
_cell.angle_gamma   90.00
#
_symmetry.space_group_name_H-M   'P 1'
#
loop_
_entity.id
_entity.type
_entity.pdbx_description
1 polymer ?
#
loop_
_entity_poly.entity_id
_entity_poly.type
_entity_poly.pdbx_seq_one_letter_code
_entity_poly.pdbx_strand_id
1 'polypeptide(L)'
;MTQLGFSPAGPKRAIIESRADAPVVFVVRNADGRAVYKGLSQPLGHDGASGKFVHLIDISGDLSEGGGYVINACGGTSHPFRVASDIYAGLSEDALKYFYHSRIGTEILVEHVQDAKWARRAALPSVKATCYQGEDKFGNEWPGCGYTLDATGGWFDAGDFGVYSVSMGVAIWTLQNAYERLSVQNLLRAANWEDGRISLPETGNGVSEILDEARWGMENLLALQVPEGEKVWVAADRQVVVPGRKAELSQIDGSGLVHHKLAGKDWPPQPIWPWEDAQERFLYPPSTAATLTLAATGAQCTRLWTGIDDTFAGRCFAAAERAWQAAMRHPDILASDNFNGSGAYGESELSDEFAWAAAELYITSGDEAYLQRLQESLSFSRDYAGFSWGSVGLKPSLSLALAGAGRNRDIVDRAREQVTAAADTILAIRDREGFRVPITSDEYDWGSNKVPLNRGLVLAAAYDITGKIEYRDGAVDAMDYILGRNVLDQSYVTGYGTRPMTSPHHRFWAGAVNPDFPPPPPGVVSGGPNNRVMADGVARAMRGKCAPMACWKDSAWAYSLNEVTVDWNAPLAALAIFLDQTEREIRLRPATETNAEQDRIASLHAEPALGMPSVI
;
A
#
# COMPACT_ATOMS: atom_id res chain seq x y z
N MET A 1 -19.04 3.11 -12.54
CA MET A 1 -17.89 3.70 -13.28
C MET A 1 -17.03 4.44 -12.26
N THR A 2 -15.79 4.81 -12.58
CA THR A 2 -15.04 5.71 -11.68
C THR A 2 -15.81 7.00 -11.45
N GLN A 3 -15.85 7.48 -10.22
CA GLN A 3 -16.51 8.74 -9.84
C GLN A 3 -15.55 9.93 -9.86
N LEU A 4 -14.26 9.70 -10.14
CA LEU A 4 -13.25 10.76 -10.27
C LEU A 4 -13.28 11.44 -11.64
N GLY A 5 -13.61 10.67 -12.68
CA GLY A 5 -13.51 11.05 -14.09
C GLY A 5 -12.53 10.14 -14.83
N PHE A 6 -12.36 10.41 -16.13
CA PHE A 6 -11.44 9.67 -16.99
C PHE A 6 -10.29 10.54 -17.48
N SER A 7 -9.14 9.92 -17.69
CA SER A 7 -8.04 10.57 -18.40
C SER A 7 -8.32 10.55 -19.92
N PRO A 8 -7.88 11.56 -20.69
CA PRO A 8 -7.93 11.55 -22.14
C PRO A 8 -7.18 10.36 -22.74
N ALA A 9 -6.01 10.03 -22.21
CA ALA A 9 -5.12 9.01 -22.75
C ALA A 9 -5.41 7.58 -22.25
N GLY A 10 -6.22 7.43 -21.20
CA GLY A 10 -6.50 6.15 -20.57
C GLY A 10 -7.80 5.49 -21.03
N PRO A 11 -8.03 4.24 -20.57
CA PRO A 11 -9.28 3.52 -20.81
C PRO A 11 -10.44 4.25 -20.12
N LYS A 12 -11.59 4.27 -20.79
CA LYS A 12 -12.80 4.93 -20.30
C LYS A 12 -13.91 3.89 -20.24
N ARG A 13 -14.03 3.22 -19.10
CA ARG A 13 -14.88 2.02 -18.95
C ARG A 13 -15.93 2.21 -17.87
N ALA A 14 -17.16 1.84 -18.20
CA ALA A 14 -18.29 1.82 -17.28
C ALA A 14 -18.94 0.42 -17.29
N ILE A 15 -19.51 0.04 -16.14
CA ILE A 15 -20.21 -1.23 -15.98
C ILE A 15 -21.68 -0.92 -15.72
N ILE A 16 -22.57 -1.63 -16.41
CA ILE A 16 -24.01 -1.51 -16.21
C ILE A 16 -24.60 -2.88 -15.83
N GLU A 17 -25.56 -2.89 -14.90
CA GLU A 17 -26.34 -4.10 -14.59
C GLU A 17 -27.35 -4.34 -15.71
N SER A 18 -27.28 -5.50 -16.35
CA SER A 18 -28.21 -5.93 -17.40
C SER A 18 -28.19 -7.45 -17.52
N ARG A 19 -29.38 -8.05 -17.60
CA ARG A 19 -29.57 -9.49 -17.82
C ARG A 19 -29.74 -9.85 -19.31
N ALA A 20 -29.64 -8.88 -20.21
CA ALA A 20 -29.81 -9.12 -21.63
C ALA A 20 -28.60 -9.88 -22.19
N ASP A 21 -28.83 -10.97 -22.92
CA ASP A 21 -27.73 -11.69 -23.58
C ASP A 21 -27.17 -10.94 -24.80
N ALA A 22 -27.92 -9.95 -25.31
CA ALA A 22 -27.54 -9.11 -26.44
C ALA A 22 -27.00 -7.74 -25.98
N PRO A 23 -26.07 -7.13 -26.74
CA PRO A 23 -25.64 -5.74 -26.53
C PRO A 23 -26.81 -4.76 -26.38
N VAL A 24 -26.71 -3.86 -25.40
CA VAL A 24 -27.67 -2.75 -25.21
C VAL A 24 -27.09 -1.45 -25.76
N VAL A 25 -27.97 -0.59 -26.27
CA VAL A 25 -27.58 0.74 -26.77
C VAL A 25 -27.31 1.68 -25.59
N PHE A 26 -26.21 2.43 -25.68
CA PHE A 26 -25.93 3.55 -24.78
C PHE A 26 -25.63 4.83 -25.56
N VAL A 27 -25.82 5.97 -24.91
CA VAL A 27 -25.55 7.31 -25.44
C VAL A 27 -24.77 8.11 -24.39
N VAL A 28 -23.63 8.68 -24.78
CA VAL A 28 -22.93 9.69 -23.97
C VAL A 28 -23.44 11.07 -24.37
N ARG A 29 -23.80 11.88 -23.39
CA ARG A 29 -24.20 13.27 -23.58
C ARG A 29 -23.23 14.20 -22.86
N ASN A 30 -22.98 15.38 -23.43
CA ASN A 30 -22.24 16.45 -22.76
C ASN A 30 -23.14 17.21 -21.76
N ALA A 31 -22.59 18.24 -21.10
CA ALA A 31 -23.30 19.07 -20.14
C ALA A 31 -24.55 19.78 -20.71
N ASP A 32 -24.58 20.08 -22.01
CA ASP A 32 -25.74 20.68 -22.69
C ASP A 32 -26.83 19.65 -23.05
N GLY A 33 -26.63 18.38 -22.72
CA GLY A 33 -27.53 17.28 -23.08
C GLY A 33 -27.41 16.81 -24.53
N ARG A 34 -26.45 17.34 -25.30
CA ARG A 34 -26.19 16.91 -26.68
C ARG A 34 -25.53 15.55 -26.67
N ALA A 35 -26.03 14.62 -27.50
CA ALA A 35 -25.37 13.33 -27.72
C ALA A 35 -24.04 13.54 -28.45
N VAL A 36 -22.94 13.10 -27.83
CA VAL A 36 -21.57 13.20 -28.36
C VAL A 36 -21.01 11.83 -28.75
N TYR A 37 -21.56 10.75 -28.21
CA TYR A 37 -21.17 9.39 -28.56
C TYR A 37 -22.36 8.44 -28.41
N LYS A 38 -22.44 7.41 -29.25
CA LYS A 38 -23.45 6.35 -29.18
C LYS A 38 -22.79 5.02 -29.50
N GLY A 39 -23.07 4.01 -28.71
CA GLY A 39 -22.45 2.69 -28.87
C GLY A 39 -23.34 1.54 -28.39
N LEU A 40 -22.76 0.34 -28.47
CA LEU A 40 -23.33 -0.89 -27.97
C LEU A 40 -22.46 -1.43 -26.83
N SER A 41 -23.07 -1.84 -25.73
CA SER A 41 -22.37 -2.49 -24.62
C SER A 41 -21.85 -3.88 -25.01
N GLN A 42 -20.83 -4.39 -24.33
CA GLN A 42 -20.43 -5.80 -24.40
C GLN A 42 -21.06 -6.60 -23.24
N PRO A 43 -21.94 -7.59 -23.49
CA PRO A 43 -22.42 -8.49 -22.44
C PRO A 43 -21.24 -9.29 -21.84
N LEU A 44 -21.11 -9.28 -20.51
CA LEU A 44 -20.11 -10.09 -19.79
C LEU A 44 -20.75 -11.29 -19.05
N GLY A 45 -22.08 -11.26 -18.86
CA GLY A 45 -22.80 -12.32 -18.17
C GLY A 45 -22.80 -12.13 -16.66
N HIS A 46 -22.94 -13.24 -15.92
CA HIS A 46 -22.97 -13.24 -14.46
C HIS A 46 -21.57 -13.08 -13.86
N ASP A 47 -21.39 -12.03 -13.07
CA ASP A 47 -20.19 -11.76 -12.30
C ASP A 47 -20.33 -12.33 -10.88
N GLY A 48 -19.47 -13.29 -10.53
CA GLY A 48 -19.55 -14.02 -9.27
C GLY A 48 -19.27 -13.15 -8.03
N ALA A 49 -18.34 -12.21 -8.13
CA ALA A 49 -17.96 -11.34 -7.02
C ALA A 49 -19.06 -10.34 -6.65
N SER A 50 -19.75 -9.77 -7.64
CA SER A 50 -20.88 -8.85 -7.41
C SER A 50 -22.24 -9.54 -7.24
N GLY A 51 -22.39 -10.76 -7.76
CA GLY A 51 -23.67 -11.46 -7.86
C GLY A 51 -24.62 -10.86 -8.90
N LYS A 52 -24.12 -10.07 -9.85
CA LYS A 52 -24.90 -9.33 -10.86
C LYS A 52 -24.63 -9.82 -12.27
N PHE A 53 -25.61 -9.67 -13.15
CA PHE A 53 -25.36 -9.76 -14.59
C PHE A 53 -24.94 -8.39 -15.10
N VAL A 54 -23.81 -8.31 -15.78
CA VAL A 54 -23.20 -7.03 -16.14
C VAL A 54 -22.79 -6.95 -17.61
N HIS A 55 -22.80 -5.73 -18.12
CA HIS A 55 -22.24 -5.39 -19.42
C HIS A 55 -21.16 -4.32 -19.26
N LEU A 56 -20.13 -4.38 -20.10
CA LEU A 56 -19.12 -3.35 -20.24
C LEU A 56 -19.58 -2.29 -21.26
N ILE A 57 -19.45 -1.03 -20.90
CA ILE A 57 -19.49 0.12 -21.79
C ILE A 57 -18.06 0.63 -21.89
N ASP A 58 -17.51 0.60 -23.11
CA ASP A 58 -16.19 1.17 -23.41
C ASP A 58 -16.38 2.42 -24.29
N ILE A 59 -15.90 3.56 -23.78
CA ILE A 59 -15.93 4.87 -24.43
C ILE A 59 -14.52 5.43 -24.61
N SER A 60 -13.50 4.57 -24.67
CA SER A 60 -12.09 4.96 -24.71
C SER A 60 -11.69 5.79 -25.95
N GLY A 61 -12.56 5.87 -26.97
CA GLY A 61 -12.39 6.77 -28.12
C GLY A 61 -12.37 8.26 -27.78
N ASP A 62 -12.38 9.10 -28.81
CA ASP A 62 -12.12 10.55 -28.72
C ASP A 62 -13.27 11.35 -28.06
N LEU A 63 -13.47 11.15 -26.75
CA LEU A 63 -14.19 12.09 -25.91
C LEU A 63 -13.26 13.26 -25.59
N SER A 64 -13.61 14.44 -26.09
CA SER A 64 -12.91 15.69 -25.79
C SER A 64 -12.86 15.97 -24.29
N GLU A 65 -11.78 16.58 -23.83
CA GLU A 65 -11.70 17.10 -22.47
C GLU A 65 -12.89 18.01 -22.14
N GLY A 66 -13.40 17.90 -20.93
CA GLY A 66 -14.60 18.61 -20.49
C GLY A 66 -15.27 17.95 -19.30
N GLY A 67 -16.26 18.63 -18.73
CA GLY A 67 -17.03 18.16 -17.57
C GLY A 67 -18.52 17.99 -17.87
N GLY A 68 -19.22 17.29 -16.98
CA GLY A 68 -20.67 17.14 -17.04
C GLY A 68 -21.16 16.11 -18.06
N TYR A 69 -20.28 15.20 -18.49
CA TYR A 69 -20.69 14.09 -19.34
C TYR A 69 -21.56 13.10 -18.56
N VAL A 70 -22.53 12.49 -19.22
CA VAL A 70 -23.34 11.39 -18.66
C VAL A 70 -23.52 10.26 -19.66
N ILE A 71 -23.62 9.03 -19.17
CA ILE A 71 -23.96 7.85 -19.97
C ILE A 71 -25.43 7.50 -19.72
N ASN A 72 -26.25 7.49 -20.77
CA ASN A 72 -27.61 6.97 -20.73
C ASN A 72 -27.65 5.56 -21.33
N ALA A 73 -28.12 4.56 -20.56
CA ALA A 73 -28.30 3.18 -21.01
C ALA A 73 -29.42 2.52 -20.20
N CYS A 74 -30.18 1.61 -20.82
CA CYS A 74 -31.25 0.85 -20.13
C CYS A 74 -32.26 1.70 -19.33
N GLY A 75 -32.54 2.94 -19.76
CA GLY A 75 -33.42 3.88 -19.05
C GLY A 75 -32.78 4.56 -17.83
N GLY A 76 -31.54 4.20 -17.47
CA GLY A 76 -30.75 4.84 -16.42
C GLY A 76 -29.80 5.92 -16.95
N THR A 77 -29.27 6.72 -16.02
CA THR A 77 -28.25 7.75 -16.28
C THR A 77 -27.13 7.61 -15.26
N SER A 78 -25.88 7.64 -15.69
CA SER A 78 -24.72 7.62 -14.79
C SER A 78 -24.64 8.91 -13.95
N HIS A 79 -23.78 8.91 -12.93
CA HIS A 79 -23.27 10.17 -12.36
C HIS A 79 -22.67 11.05 -13.48
N PRO A 80 -22.64 12.39 -13.31
CA PRO A 80 -21.85 13.23 -14.19
C PRO A 80 -20.36 12.90 -14.01
N PHE A 81 -19.61 12.90 -15.10
CA PHE A 81 -18.16 12.69 -15.07
C PHE A 81 -17.44 13.75 -15.92
N ARG A 82 -16.12 13.84 -15.70
CA ARG A 82 -15.22 14.69 -16.49
C ARG A 82 -14.19 13.84 -17.22
N VAL A 83 -13.71 14.37 -18.35
CA VAL A 83 -12.52 13.89 -19.05
C VAL A 83 -11.46 14.98 -18.91
N ALA A 84 -10.34 14.68 -18.24
CA ALA A 84 -9.30 15.67 -17.95
C ALA A 84 -7.96 15.02 -17.63
N SER A 85 -6.85 15.69 -17.97
CA SER A 85 -5.50 15.16 -17.78
C SER A 85 -4.98 15.22 -16.33
N ASP A 86 -5.72 15.85 -15.41
CA ASP A 86 -5.32 16.11 -14.03
C ASP A 86 -6.17 15.32 -13.02
N ILE A 87 -6.82 14.24 -13.45
CA ILE A 87 -7.77 13.52 -12.59
C ILE A 87 -7.16 12.97 -11.30
N TYR A 88 -5.88 12.57 -11.32
CA TYR A 88 -5.20 11.98 -10.16
C TYR A 88 -4.35 12.98 -9.36
N ALA A 89 -4.16 14.22 -9.85
CA ALA A 89 -3.23 15.17 -9.24
C ALA A 89 -3.55 15.44 -7.76
N GLY A 90 -4.79 15.84 -7.45
CA GLY A 90 -5.22 16.06 -6.07
C GLY A 90 -5.17 14.79 -5.22
N LEU A 91 -5.57 13.64 -5.79
CA LEU A 91 -5.58 12.37 -5.07
C LEU A 91 -4.17 11.96 -4.65
N SER A 92 -3.16 12.17 -5.52
CA SER A 92 -1.76 11.87 -5.20
C SER A 92 -1.24 12.68 -4.01
N GLU A 93 -1.66 13.94 -3.91
CA GLU A 93 -1.26 14.86 -2.83
C GLU A 93 -1.98 14.50 -1.51
N ASP A 94 -3.31 14.32 -1.57
CA ASP A 94 -4.11 14.02 -0.39
C ASP A 94 -3.82 12.62 0.18
N ALA A 95 -3.59 11.62 -0.69
CA ALA A 95 -3.25 10.28 -0.26
C ALA A 95 -1.90 10.23 0.48
N LEU A 96 -0.91 11.05 0.08
CA LEU A 96 0.34 11.17 0.82
C LEU A 96 0.15 11.94 2.14
N LYS A 97 -0.72 12.94 2.18
CA LYS A 97 -1.04 13.68 3.42
C LYS A 97 -1.68 12.83 4.50
N TYR A 98 -2.26 11.67 4.19
CA TYR A 98 -2.72 10.70 5.19
C TYR A 98 -1.65 10.44 6.25
N PHE A 99 -0.40 10.24 5.83
CA PHE A 99 0.71 9.94 6.72
C PHE A 99 1.02 11.11 7.67
N TYR A 100 0.99 12.35 7.16
CA TYR A 100 1.12 13.55 7.98
C TYR A 100 0.06 13.58 9.09
N HIS A 101 -1.21 13.35 8.73
CA HIS A 101 -2.31 13.31 9.72
C HIS A 101 -2.13 12.20 10.77
N SER A 102 -1.48 11.10 10.39
CA SER A 102 -1.21 9.95 11.26
C SER A 102 0.05 10.11 12.13
N ARG A 103 0.86 11.17 11.96
CA ARG A 103 2.12 11.35 12.73
C ARG A 103 1.90 11.37 14.24
N ILE A 104 2.72 10.62 14.96
CA ILE A 104 2.76 10.55 16.43
C ILE A 104 3.84 11.51 16.95
N GLY A 105 3.65 12.06 18.16
CA GLY A 105 4.71 12.83 18.85
C GLY A 105 4.83 14.28 18.40
N THR A 106 4.08 14.71 17.38
CA THR A 106 4.08 16.08 16.85
C THR A 106 2.68 16.65 16.74
N GLU A 107 2.58 17.98 16.80
CA GLU A 107 1.38 18.69 16.40
C GLU A 107 1.13 18.51 14.89
N ILE A 108 -0.14 18.47 14.54
CA ILE A 108 -0.63 18.54 13.16
C ILE A 108 -1.09 19.97 12.95
N LEU A 109 -0.30 20.73 12.19
CA LEU A 109 -0.44 22.17 12.08
C LEU A 109 -1.43 22.56 10.97
N VAL A 110 -2.11 23.68 11.18
CA VAL A 110 -3.19 24.15 10.31
C VAL A 110 -2.72 24.48 8.89
N GLU A 111 -1.48 24.95 8.74
CA GLU A 111 -0.85 25.31 7.47
C GLU A 111 -0.47 24.11 6.58
N HIS A 112 -0.42 22.91 7.14
CA HIS A 112 -0.04 21.68 6.42
C HIS A 112 -1.24 20.77 6.12
N VAL A 113 -2.38 20.99 6.78
CA VAL A 113 -3.64 20.26 6.52
C VAL A 113 -4.57 21.01 5.57
N GLN A 114 -5.52 20.27 4.99
CA GLN A 114 -6.46 20.79 4.00
C GLN A 114 -7.53 21.72 4.60
N ASP A 115 -7.77 21.64 5.92
CA ASP A 115 -8.73 22.46 6.67
C ASP A 115 -8.36 22.42 8.16
N ALA A 116 -8.58 23.54 8.86
CA ALA A 116 -8.27 23.71 10.28
C ALA A 116 -8.92 22.67 11.21
N LYS A 117 -10.04 22.05 10.82
CA LYS A 117 -10.69 21.02 11.65
C LYS A 117 -9.84 19.75 11.85
N TRP A 118 -8.85 19.51 10.99
CA TRP A 118 -7.95 18.36 11.09
C TRP A 118 -6.66 18.67 11.83
N ALA A 119 -6.37 19.95 12.09
CA ALA A 119 -5.27 20.33 12.94
C ALA A 119 -5.51 19.79 14.35
N ARG A 120 -4.43 19.34 15.00
CA ARG A 120 -4.49 18.79 16.35
C ARG A 120 -3.18 19.02 17.09
N ARG A 121 -3.28 19.17 18.42
CA ARG A 121 -2.10 19.10 19.29
C ARG A 121 -1.43 17.72 19.21
N ALA A 122 -0.20 17.65 19.69
CA ALA A 122 0.57 16.42 19.70
C ALA A 122 -0.15 15.30 20.44
N ALA A 123 -0.28 14.16 19.77
CA ALA A 123 -0.72 12.92 20.37
C ALA A 123 0.52 12.15 20.82
N LEU A 124 0.54 11.67 22.06
CA LEU A 124 1.68 10.94 22.63
C LEU A 124 3.02 11.67 22.42
N PRO A 125 3.20 12.90 22.95
CA PRO A 125 4.37 13.75 22.68
C PRO A 125 5.71 13.15 23.14
N SER A 126 5.68 12.11 23.96
CA SER A 126 6.85 11.32 24.35
C SER A 126 6.42 9.88 24.53
N VAL A 127 6.98 8.96 23.76
CA VAL A 127 6.69 7.52 23.83
C VAL A 127 7.93 6.77 24.33
N LYS A 128 8.19 6.93 25.63
CA LYS A 128 9.22 6.16 26.33
C LYS A 128 8.59 4.88 26.84
N ALA A 129 8.87 3.77 26.19
CA ALA A 129 8.21 2.49 26.44
C ALA A 129 9.21 1.42 26.89
N THR A 130 8.78 0.58 27.82
CA THR A 130 9.45 -0.68 28.17
C THR A 130 8.63 -1.87 27.67
N CYS A 131 9.14 -3.08 27.81
CA CYS A 131 8.41 -4.28 27.38
C CYS A 131 7.15 -4.49 28.21
N TYR A 132 6.10 -5.02 27.57
CA TYR A 132 4.86 -5.37 28.25
C TYR A 132 5.14 -6.24 29.48
N GLN A 133 4.61 -5.79 30.62
CA GLN A 133 4.67 -6.49 31.90
C GLN A 133 3.26 -6.74 32.44
N GLY A 134 2.98 -8.01 32.76
CA GLY A 134 1.72 -8.48 33.31
C GLY A 134 1.10 -9.63 32.53
N GLU A 135 -0.13 -9.97 32.88
CA GLU A 135 -0.89 -11.05 32.26
C GLU A 135 -1.39 -10.67 30.86
N ASP A 136 -1.26 -11.57 29.89
CA ASP A 136 -1.86 -11.43 28.56
C ASP A 136 -3.31 -11.94 28.52
N LYS A 137 -4.01 -11.81 27.37
CA LYS A 137 -5.43 -12.20 27.26
C LYS A 137 -5.67 -13.71 27.34
N PHE A 138 -4.61 -14.53 27.35
CA PHE A 138 -4.66 -15.98 27.50
C PHE A 138 -4.12 -16.47 28.86
N GLY A 139 -3.80 -15.57 29.78
CA GLY A 139 -3.37 -15.90 31.14
C GLY A 139 -1.86 -16.15 31.30
N ASN A 140 -1.02 -15.74 30.34
CA ASN A 140 0.43 -15.87 30.48
C ASN A 140 1.03 -14.60 31.10
N GLU A 141 1.90 -14.78 32.09
CA GLU A 141 2.54 -13.69 32.81
C GLU A 141 3.84 -13.29 32.11
N TRP A 142 3.89 -12.07 31.56
CA TRP A 142 5.04 -11.52 30.86
C TRP A 142 5.94 -10.72 31.81
N PRO A 143 7.26 -11.03 31.91
CA PRO A 143 8.11 -10.42 32.93
C PRO A 143 8.54 -8.96 32.66
N GLY A 144 8.29 -8.40 31.48
CA GLY A 144 8.89 -7.13 31.04
C GLY A 144 10.39 -7.24 30.70
N CYS A 145 11.06 -6.12 30.48
CA CYS A 145 12.49 -6.04 30.20
C CYS A 145 13.16 -4.89 30.97
N GLY A 146 14.49 -4.96 31.13
CA GLY A 146 15.26 -4.01 31.93
C GLY A 146 15.62 -2.70 31.24
N TYR A 147 15.15 -2.48 30.00
CA TYR A 147 15.44 -1.31 29.19
C TYR A 147 14.18 -0.54 28.80
N THR A 148 14.39 0.69 28.35
CA THR A 148 13.37 1.58 27.81
C THR A 148 13.85 2.12 26.48
N LEU A 149 12.95 2.21 25.49
CA LEU A 149 13.21 2.85 24.21
C LEU A 149 12.40 4.14 24.11
N ASP A 150 13.00 5.18 23.54
CA ASP A 150 12.26 6.35 23.09
C ASP A 150 11.81 6.08 21.65
N ALA A 151 10.58 5.62 21.51
CA ALA A 151 9.95 5.30 20.23
C ALA A 151 8.94 6.40 19.85
N THR A 152 9.25 7.66 20.16
CA THR A 152 8.47 8.81 19.71
C THR A 152 8.57 8.96 18.19
N GLY A 153 7.47 9.36 17.53
CA GLY A 153 7.40 9.48 16.07
C GLY A 153 6.72 8.29 15.41
N GLY A 154 6.83 8.18 14.08
CA GLY A 154 6.09 7.20 13.29
C GLY A 154 4.62 7.60 13.11
N TRP A 155 3.81 6.63 12.67
CA TRP A 155 2.41 6.84 12.37
C TRP A 155 1.51 5.94 13.22
N PHE A 156 0.35 6.46 13.59
CA PHE A 156 -0.75 5.59 13.95
C PHE A 156 -1.06 4.68 12.76
N ASP A 157 -1.07 3.38 13.01
CA ASP A 157 -1.19 2.37 11.95
C ASP A 157 -2.55 2.41 11.28
N ALA A 158 -3.61 2.58 12.08
CA ALA A 158 -4.98 2.47 11.62
C ALA A 158 -5.91 3.47 12.31
N GLY A 159 -7.17 3.07 12.53
CA GLY A 159 -8.11 3.81 13.35
C GLY A 159 -7.78 3.80 14.84
N ASP A 160 -6.79 3.02 15.28
CA ASP A 160 -6.24 2.96 16.62
C ASP A 160 -4.97 3.79 16.81
N PHE A 161 -4.36 3.69 17.99
CA PHE A 161 -3.18 4.47 18.36
C PHE A 161 -1.92 3.60 18.55
N GLY A 162 -1.92 2.39 17.99
CA GLY A 162 -0.77 1.50 17.95
C GLY A 162 0.15 1.76 16.76
N VAL A 163 1.38 1.25 16.89
CA VAL A 163 2.39 1.16 15.83
C VAL A 163 2.77 -0.30 15.66
N TYR A 164 2.82 -0.79 14.43
CA TYR A 164 3.10 -2.20 14.12
C TYR A 164 4.23 -2.27 13.08
N SER A 165 5.36 -2.84 13.47
CA SER A 165 6.60 -2.78 12.70
C SER A 165 6.48 -3.40 11.31
N VAL A 166 5.70 -4.48 11.16
CA VAL A 166 5.47 -5.16 9.87
C VAL A 166 4.64 -4.30 8.93
N SER A 167 3.46 -3.85 9.38
CA SER A 167 2.56 -2.97 8.60
C SER A 167 3.24 -1.65 8.23
N MET A 168 3.83 -0.97 9.22
CA MET A 168 4.55 0.28 9.03
C MET A 168 5.73 0.10 8.06
N GLY A 169 6.49 -0.99 8.17
CA GLY A 169 7.60 -1.25 7.27
C GLY A 169 7.17 -1.54 5.82
N VAL A 170 6.02 -2.18 5.61
CA VAL A 170 5.44 -2.32 4.27
C VAL A 170 5.02 -0.97 3.69
N ALA A 171 4.44 -0.08 4.50
CA ALA A 171 4.12 1.28 4.10
C ALA A 171 5.38 2.09 3.77
N ILE A 172 6.42 2.05 4.64
CA ILE A 172 7.72 2.70 4.42
C ILE A 172 8.33 2.24 3.10
N TRP A 173 8.42 0.92 2.87
CA TRP A 173 8.95 0.36 1.62
C TRP A 173 8.17 0.86 0.40
N THR A 174 6.85 0.94 0.49
CA THR A 174 6.01 1.37 -0.64
C THR A 174 6.25 2.84 -1.00
N LEU A 175 6.38 3.72 0.00
CA LEU A 175 6.71 5.14 -0.21
C LEU A 175 8.15 5.30 -0.72
N GLN A 176 9.12 4.58 -0.12
CA GLN A 176 10.50 4.55 -0.58
C GLN A 176 10.60 4.05 -2.03
N ASN A 177 9.86 3.00 -2.39
CA ASN A 177 9.82 2.44 -3.74
C ASN A 177 9.19 3.41 -4.75
N ALA A 178 8.14 4.15 -4.36
CA ALA A 178 7.54 5.19 -5.21
C ALA A 178 8.53 6.31 -5.52
N TYR A 179 9.29 6.78 -4.52
CA TYR A 179 10.38 7.74 -4.73
C TYR A 179 11.52 7.14 -5.57
N GLU A 180 11.98 5.94 -5.21
CA GLU A 180 13.08 5.24 -5.90
C GLU A 180 12.76 5.06 -7.39
N ARG A 181 11.51 4.71 -7.71
CA ARG A 181 11.01 4.60 -9.08
C ARG A 181 11.22 5.90 -9.85
N LEU A 182 10.76 7.02 -9.30
CA LEU A 182 10.90 8.33 -9.93
C LEU A 182 12.37 8.74 -10.02
N SER A 183 13.18 8.45 -9.00
CA SER A 183 14.60 8.82 -8.95
C SER A 183 15.44 8.05 -9.98
N VAL A 184 15.34 6.71 -10.00
CA VAL A 184 16.09 5.84 -10.93
C VAL A 184 15.77 6.15 -12.39
N GLN A 185 14.53 6.55 -12.68
CA GLN A 185 14.09 6.93 -14.02
C GLN A 185 14.32 8.42 -14.35
N ASN A 186 14.87 9.20 -13.41
CA ASN A 186 15.08 10.65 -13.54
C ASN A 186 13.77 11.43 -13.83
N LEU A 187 12.68 11.02 -13.17
CA LEU A 187 11.33 11.54 -13.35
C LEU A 187 10.86 12.45 -12.21
N LEU A 188 11.62 12.62 -11.11
CA LEU A 188 11.19 13.46 -9.98
C LEU A 188 10.72 14.85 -10.43
N ARG A 189 11.52 15.54 -11.26
CA ARG A 189 11.17 16.85 -11.81
C ARG A 189 9.95 16.82 -12.72
N ALA A 190 9.89 15.85 -13.63
CA ALA A 190 8.79 15.72 -14.59
C ALA A 190 7.45 15.37 -13.90
N ALA A 191 7.53 14.60 -12.81
CA ALA A 191 6.42 14.23 -11.94
C ALA A 191 6.09 15.31 -10.89
N ASN A 192 6.89 16.38 -10.80
CA ASN A 192 6.79 17.46 -9.83
C ASN A 192 7.02 17.04 -8.36
N TRP A 193 7.80 15.99 -8.12
CA TRP A 193 8.08 15.41 -6.79
C TRP A 193 9.55 15.61 -6.34
N GLU A 194 10.19 16.74 -6.66
CA GLU A 194 11.55 17.04 -6.16
C GLU A 194 11.55 17.56 -4.71
N ASP A 195 10.80 18.63 -4.46
CA ASP A 195 10.47 19.26 -3.16
C ASP A 195 9.40 20.34 -3.47
N GLY A 196 8.47 20.60 -2.56
CA GLY A 196 7.45 21.64 -2.68
C GLY A 196 6.16 21.19 -3.37
N ARG A 197 5.93 19.88 -3.55
CA ARG A 197 4.68 19.37 -4.15
C ARG A 197 3.51 19.55 -3.19
N ILE A 198 3.71 19.19 -1.93
CA ILE A 198 2.70 19.27 -0.87
C ILE A 198 3.24 20.07 0.31
N SER A 199 2.34 20.71 1.07
CA SER A 199 2.72 21.41 2.30
C SER A 199 2.90 20.41 3.46
N LEU A 200 4.13 20.25 3.92
CA LEU A 200 4.55 19.55 5.14
C LEU A 200 5.50 20.46 5.95
N PRO A 201 5.76 20.17 7.24
CA PRO A 201 6.78 20.89 8.02
C PRO A 201 8.17 20.88 7.39
N GLU A 202 8.50 19.82 6.65
CA GLU A 202 9.79 19.62 5.98
C GLU A 202 9.90 20.32 4.62
N THR A 203 8.79 20.79 4.04
CA THR A 203 8.78 21.42 2.71
C THR A 203 9.77 22.57 2.60
N GLY A 204 10.56 22.58 1.53
CA GLY A 204 11.61 23.57 1.30
C GLY A 204 12.98 23.18 1.85
N ASN A 205 13.15 21.94 2.34
CA ASN A 205 14.42 21.39 2.79
C ASN A 205 15.29 20.82 1.63
N GLY A 206 14.79 20.83 0.39
CA GLY A 206 15.45 20.25 -0.78
C GLY A 206 15.26 18.74 -0.93
N VAL A 207 14.32 18.13 -0.21
CA VAL A 207 13.99 16.71 -0.24
C VAL A 207 12.53 16.51 -0.64
N SER A 208 12.26 15.44 -1.38
CA SER A 208 10.90 15.09 -1.80
C SER A 208 10.06 14.76 -0.57
N GLU A 209 8.83 15.28 -0.51
CA GLU A 209 7.92 14.98 0.61
C GLU A 209 7.58 13.48 0.73
N ILE A 210 7.68 12.70 -0.36
CA ILE A 210 7.60 11.23 -0.30
C ILE A 210 8.69 10.65 0.62
N LEU A 211 9.92 11.14 0.53
CA LEU A 211 11.05 10.69 1.35
C LEU A 211 10.99 11.26 2.75
N ASP A 212 10.64 12.53 2.93
CA ASP A 212 10.49 13.12 4.26
C ASP A 212 9.49 12.32 5.09
N GLU A 213 8.37 11.96 4.47
CA GLU A 213 7.36 11.17 5.15
C GLU A 213 7.84 9.73 5.39
N ALA A 214 8.45 9.07 4.41
CA ALA A 214 9.06 7.75 4.63
C ALA A 214 10.12 7.77 5.76
N ARG A 215 10.89 8.86 5.91
CA ARG A 215 11.84 9.04 7.01
C ARG A 215 11.14 9.14 8.36
N TRP A 216 9.99 9.80 8.45
CA TRP A 216 9.21 9.87 9.69
C TRP A 216 8.83 8.48 10.23
N GLY A 217 8.38 7.59 9.35
CA GLY A 217 8.15 6.18 9.69
C GLY A 217 9.44 5.42 10.03
N MET A 218 10.49 5.61 9.22
CA MET A 218 11.77 4.91 9.38
C MET A 218 12.46 5.24 10.70
N GLU A 219 12.43 6.50 11.15
CA GLU A 219 12.98 6.94 12.45
C GLU A 219 12.37 6.15 13.61
N ASN A 220 11.04 5.91 13.58
CA ASN A 220 10.36 5.10 14.58
C ASN A 220 10.73 3.61 14.47
N LEU A 221 10.76 3.04 13.26
CA LEU A 221 11.12 1.64 13.07
C LEU A 221 12.55 1.34 13.56
N LEU A 222 13.48 2.27 13.34
CA LEU A 222 14.84 2.21 13.87
C LEU A 222 14.86 2.24 15.40
N ALA A 223 14.01 3.08 16.02
CA ALA A 223 13.91 3.21 17.47
C ALA A 223 13.33 1.95 18.15
N LEU A 224 12.59 1.11 17.43
CA LEU A 224 12.04 -0.16 17.92
C LEU A 224 13.04 -1.33 17.92
N GLN A 225 14.27 -1.11 17.44
CA GLN A 225 15.33 -2.12 17.45
C GLN A 225 15.92 -2.29 18.86
N VAL A 226 16.01 -3.53 19.31
CA VAL A 226 16.55 -3.91 20.61
C VAL A 226 18.05 -3.54 20.67
N PRO A 227 18.51 -2.86 21.74
CA PRO A 227 19.91 -2.47 21.90
C PRO A 227 20.85 -3.67 22.02
N GLU A 228 22.14 -3.43 21.78
CA GLU A 228 23.17 -4.46 21.88
C GLU A 228 23.34 -4.93 23.34
N GLY A 229 23.42 -6.25 23.55
CA GLY A 229 23.58 -6.88 24.85
C GLY A 229 22.28 -7.02 25.67
N GLU A 230 21.17 -6.45 25.19
CA GLU A 230 19.88 -6.54 25.86
C GLU A 230 19.20 -7.89 25.61
N LYS A 231 18.35 -8.29 26.57
CA LYS A 231 17.61 -9.55 26.53
C LYS A 231 16.11 -9.32 26.46
N VAL A 232 15.42 -10.22 25.77
CA VAL A 232 13.96 -10.17 25.57
C VAL A 232 13.31 -11.49 25.92
N TRP A 233 12.04 -11.43 26.30
CA TRP A 233 11.20 -12.60 26.53
C TRP A 233 10.39 -12.93 25.28
N VAL A 234 10.36 -14.21 24.93
CA VAL A 234 9.56 -14.77 23.83
C VAL A 234 8.96 -16.12 24.26
N ALA A 235 8.01 -16.65 23.51
CA ALA A 235 7.58 -18.03 23.67
C ALA A 235 8.79 -18.99 23.50
N ALA A 236 8.94 -19.96 24.39
CA ALA A 236 10.11 -20.85 24.42
C ALA A 236 10.22 -21.75 23.19
N ASP A 237 9.08 -22.17 22.63
CA ASP A 237 9.01 -22.89 21.36
C ASP A 237 9.07 -21.96 20.14
N ARG A 238 9.10 -20.64 20.38
CA ARG A 238 9.12 -19.55 19.39
C ARG A 238 7.88 -19.53 18.49
N GLN A 239 6.86 -20.33 18.81
CA GLN A 239 5.62 -20.41 18.05
C GLN A 239 4.60 -19.41 18.57
N VAL A 240 3.52 -19.27 17.81
CA VAL A 240 2.36 -18.46 18.19
C VAL A 240 1.78 -18.97 19.51
N VAL A 241 1.59 -18.06 20.47
CA VAL A 241 0.90 -18.34 21.72
C VAL A 241 -0.61 -18.50 21.43
N VAL A 242 -1.16 -19.66 21.79
CA VAL A 242 -2.55 -20.04 21.49
C VAL A 242 -3.43 -20.06 22.74
N PRO A 243 -4.75 -19.80 22.61
CA PRO A 243 -5.69 -19.89 23.73
C PRO A 243 -5.70 -21.27 24.41
N GLY A 244 -5.87 -21.29 25.73
CA GLY A 244 -6.10 -22.54 26.49
C GLY A 244 -4.84 -23.34 26.83
N ARG A 245 -3.64 -22.87 26.44
CA ARG A 245 -2.36 -23.45 26.83
C ARG A 245 -1.48 -22.36 27.43
N LYS A 246 -0.99 -22.56 28.66
CA LYS A 246 0.01 -21.67 29.25
C LYS A 246 1.31 -21.80 28.45
N ALA A 247 1.76 -20.70 27.85
CA ALA A 247 3.04 -20.62 27.16
C ALA A 247 4.18 -20.66 28.17
N GLU A 248 5.19 -21.46 27.88
CA GLU A 248 6.49 -21.34 28.52
C GLU A 248 7.22 -20.16 27.88
N LEU A 249 7.70 -19.22 28.70
CA LEU A 249 8.45 -18.08 28.22
C LEU A 249 9.93 -18.30 28.49
N SER A 250 10.78 -17.90 27.54
CA SER A 250 12.23 -17.97 27.67
C SER A 250 12.86 -16.61 27.37
N GLN A 251 13.95 -16.31 28.08
CA GLN A 251 14.73 -15.12 27.85
C GLN A 251 15.87 -15.44 26.87
N ILE A 252 15.97 -14.67 25.80
CA ILE A 252 16.99 -14.82 24.74
C ILE A 252 17.84 -13.55 24.61
N ASP A 253 18.96 -13.65 23.91
CA ASP A 253 19.70 -12.47 23.41
C ASP A 253 18.80 -11.72 22.42
N GLY A 254 18.44 -10.50 22.76
CA GLY A 254 17.57 -9.66 21.94
C GLY A 254 18.31 -8.79 20.95
N SER A 255 19.64 -8.72 21.00
CA SER A 255 20.44 -7.73 20.27
C SER A 255 20.06 -7.64 18.79
N GLY A 256 19.58 -6.48 18.35
CA GLY A 256 19.23 -6.24 16.94
C GLY A 256 17.86 -6.77 16.48
N LEU A 257 17.14 -7.56 17.30
CA LEU A 257 15.74 -7.89 17.04
C LEU A 257 14.88 -6.62 17.07
N VAL A 258 13.70 -6.66 16.47
CA VAL A 258 12.77 -5.52 16.44
C VAL A 258 11.47 -5.88 17.13
N HIS A 259 11.04 -5.03 18.06
CA HIS A 259 9.73 -5.16 18.70
C HIS A 259 8.62 -5.20 17.66
N HIS A 260 7.72 -6.18 17.78
CA HIS A 260 6.71 -6.38 16.73
C HIS A 260 5.71 -5.23 16.67
N LYS A 261 5.38 -4.66 17.83
CA LYS A 261 4.44 -3.54 17.95
C LYS A 261 4.67 -2.72 19.23
N LEU A 262 4.13 -1.51 19.22
CA LEU A 262 4.09 -0.56 20.31
C LEU A 262 2.63 -0.09 20.48
N ALA A 263 2.00 -0.38 21.61
CA ALA A 263 0.58 -0.07 21.84
C ALA A 263 0.23 0.06 23.32
N GLY A 264 -1.00 0.50 23.61
CA GLY A 264 -1.58 0.41 24.96
C GLY A 264 -2.05 -1.00 25.31
N LYS A 265 -2.36 -1.25 26.58
CA LYS A 265 -2.88 -2.56 27.03
C LYS A 265 -4.26 -2.87 26.45
N ASP A 266 -5.07 -1.83 26.26
CA ASP A 266 -6.47 -1.94 25.84
C ASP A 266 -6.75 -1.08 24.62
N TRP A 267 -7.80 -1.44 23.90
CA TRP A 267 -8.24 -0.66 22.75
C TRP A 267 -8.77 0.68 23.27
N PRO A 268 -8.30 1.84 22.78
CA PRO A 268 -8.87 3.11 23.19
C PRO A 268 -10.35 3.17 22.81
N PRO A 269 -11.19 3.89 23.57
CA PRO A 269 -12.61 4.03 23.26
C PRO A 269 -12.81 4.73 21.91
N GLN A 270 -14.01 4.58 21.32
CA GLN A 270 -14.39 5.27 20.10
C GLN A 270 -15.67 6.08 20.33
N PRO A 271 -15.66 7.41 20.10
CA PRO A 271 -14.52 8.23 19.67
C PRO A 271 -13.62 8.63 20.85
N ILE A 272 -12.39 9.07 20.56
CA ILE A 272 -11.49 9.68 21.54
C ILE A 272 -10.51 10.62 20.83
N TRP A 273 -10.19 11.75 21.46
CA TRP A 273 -9.17 12.64 20.94
C TRP A 273 -7.78 11.99 21.12
N PRO A 274 -6.90 11.99 20.11
CA PRO A 274 -5.61 11.29 20.21
C PRO A 274 -4.74 11.67 21.42
N TRP A 275 -4.86 12.92 21.86
CA TRP A 275 -4.12 13.47 23.00
C TRP A 275 -4.77 13.20 24.37
N GLU A 276 -5.92 12.51 24.40
CA GLU A 276 -6.61 12.08 25.63
C GLU A 276 -6.39 10.60 25.93
N ASP A 277 -5.79 9.84 25.00
CA ASP A 277 -5.37 8.48 25.31
C ASP A 277 -4.18 8.49 26.27
N ALA A 278 -4.49 8.37 27.55
CA ALA A 278 -3.54 8.36 28.65
C ALA A 278 -2.97 6.97 28.97
N GLN A 279 -3.24 5.96 28.12
CA GLN A 279 -2.68 4.63 28.32
C GLN A 279 -1.15 4.65 28.25
N GLU A 280 -0.53 3.92 29.17
CA GLU A 280 0.88 3.58 29.07
C GLU A 280 1.14 2.77 27.78
N ARG A 281 2.25 3.07 27.11
CA ARG A 281 2.66 2.39 25.89
C ARG A 281 3.72 1.34 26.20
N PHE A 282 3.54 0.15 25.64
CA PHE A 282 4.42 -1.00 25.85
C PHE A 282 5.02 -1.47 24.53
N LEU A 283 6.28 -1.88 24.61
CA LEU A 283 6.94 -2.67 23.58
C LEU A 283 6.47 -4.11 23.71
N TYR A 284 5.85 -4.64 22.67
CA TYR A 284 5.44 -6.04 22.64
C TYR A 284 6.60 -6.93 22.15
N PRO A 285 6.56 -8.25 22.43
CA PRO A 285 7.65 -9.15 22.08
C PRO A 285 8.12 -8.97 20.64
N PRO A 286 9.43 -9.06 20.38
CA PRO A 286 9.94 -8.97 19.02
C PRO A 286 9.50 -10.17 18.18
N SER A 287 9.65 -10.02 16.87
CA SER A 287 9.40 -11.11 15.91
C SER A 287 10.48 -11.10 14.84
N THR A 288 10.72 -12.25 14.22
CA THR A 288 11.63 -12.35 13.08
C THR A 288 11.13 -11.51 11.91
N ALA A 289 9.83 -11.51 11.65
CA ALA A 289 9.14 -10.69 10.65
C ALA A 289 9.46 -9.20 10.76
N ALA A 290 9.23 -8.60 11.92
CA ALA A 290 9.54 -7.20 12.19
C ALA A 290 11.04 -6.89 12.03
N THR A 291 11.87 -7.85 12.43
CA THR A 291 13.33 -7.73 12.32
C THR A 291 13.77 -7.73 10.86
N LEU A 292 13.28 -8.65 10.03
CA LEU A 292 13.56 -8.70 8.60
C LEU A 292 12.98 -7.51 7.84
N THR A 293 11.83 -7.01 8.29
CA THR A 293 11.22 -5.78 7.76
C THR A 293 12.15 -4.58 7.96
N LEU A 294 12.78 -4.44 9.14
CA LEU A 294 13.80 -3.40 9.37
C LEU A 294 15.05 -3.63 8.52
N ALA A 295 15.50 -4.88 8.36
CA ALA A 295 16.64 -5.19 7.48
C ALA A 295 16.38 -4.72 6.04
N ALA A 296 15.19 -5.04 5.51
CA ALA A 296 14.80 -4.68 4.15
C ALA A 296 14.66 -3.15 3.96
N THR A 297 13.85 -2.51 4.79
CA THR A 297 13.58 -1.06 4.70
C THR A 297 14.78 -0.20 5.09
N GLY A 298 15.63 -0.65 6.01
CA GLY A 298 16.87 0.02 6.37
C GLY A 298 17.91 -0.03 5.24
N ALA A 299 18.01 -1.16 4.53
CA ALA A 299 18.87 -1.26 3.36
C ALA A 299 18.39 -0.33 2.23
N GLN A 300 17.09 -0.31 1.93
CA GLN A 300 16.50 0.64 0.98
C GLN A 300 16.69 2.11 1.41
N CYS A 301 16.42 2.42 2.67
CA CYS A 301 16.69 3.75 3.25
C CYS A 301 18.13 4.19 2.97
N THR A 302 19.11 3.31 3.20
CA THR A 302 20.53 3.62 3.04
C THR A 302 20.83 4.17 1.65
N ARG A 303 20.45 3.44 0.59
CA ARG A 303 20.78 3.84 -0.78
C ARG A 303 19.99 5.07 -1.25
N LEU A 304 18.79 5.29 -0.72
CA LEU A 304 17.97 6.47 -1.08
C LEU A 304 18.46 7.76 -0.40
N TRP A 305 19.01 7.64 0.81
CA TRP A 305 19.50 8.79 1.57
C TRP A 305 20.99 9.07 1.38
N THR A 306 21.75 8.16 0.76
CA THR A 306 23.16 8.40 0.40
C THR A 306 23.26 9.60 -0.54
N GLY A 307 24.10 10.57 -0.19
CA GLY A 307 24.25 11.84 -0.90
C GLY A 307 23.21 12.91 -0.55
N ILE A 308 22.17 12.57 0.22
CA ILE A 308 21.16 13.51 0.74
C ILE A 308 21.43 13.77 2.24
N ASP A 309 21.52 12.70 3.03
CA ASP A 309 21.89 12.71 4.45
C ASP A 309 22.68 11.42 4.77
N ASP A 310 24.00 11.49 4.55
CA ASP A 310 24.90 10.33 4.73
C ASP A 310 24.93 9.81 6.18
N THR A 311 24.63 10.67 7.16
CA THR A 311 24.58 10.26 8.56
C THR A 311 23.35 9.38 8.81
N PHE A 312 22.20 9.81 8.30
CA PHE A 312 20.98 9.02 8.37
C PHE A 312 21.09 7.73 7.55
N ALA A 313 21.65 7.79 6.34
CA ALA A 313 21.92 6.62 5.51
C ALA A 313 22.80 5.59 6.24
N GLY A 314 23.90 6.02 6.85
CA GLY A 314 24.79 5.14 7.61
C GLY A 314 24.11 4.49 8.82
N ARG A 315 23.23 5.24 9.52
CA ARG A 315 22.41 4.69 10.62
C ARG A 315 21.41 3.64 10.13
N CYS A 316 20.74 3.90 9.00
CA CYS A 316 19.86 2.93 8.36
C CYS A 316 20.60 1.63 8.01
N PHE A 317 21.80 1.72 7.43
CA PHE A 317 22.58 0.53 7.05
C PHE A 317 23.03 -0.28 8.26
N ALA A 318 23.56 0.39 9.28
CA ALA A 318 24.01 -0.27 10.50
C ALA A 318 22.86 -1.01 11.21
N ALA A 319 21.66 -0.41 11.26
CA ALA A 319 20.48 -1.04 11.82
C ALA A 319 20.02 -2.25 10.97
N ALA A 320 20.07 -2.13 9.64
CA ALA A 320 19.68 -3.20 8.72
C ALA A 320 20.57 -4.44 8.88
N GLU A 321 21.89 -4.25 8.92
CA GLU A 321 22.87 -5.32 9.15
C GLU A 321 22.64 -5.99 10.51
N ARG A 322 22.46 -5.21 11.58
CA ARG A 322 22.17 -5.76 12.92
C ARG A 322 20.89 -6.59 12.93
N ALA A 323 19.85 -6.12 12.25
CA ALA A 323 18.59 -6.82 12.14
C ALA A 323 18.74 -8.14 11.36
N TRP A 324 19.46 -8.13 10.23
CA TRP A 324 19.77 -9.34 9.49
C TRP A 324 20.49 -10.39 10.35
N GLN A 325 21.54 -9.98 11.07
CA GLN A 325 22.29 -10.88 11.94
C GLN A 325 21.42 -11.43 13.08
N ALA A 326 20.51 -10.61 13.64
CA ALA A 326 19.58 -11.04 14.68
C ALA A 326 18.56 -12.06 14.15
N ALA A 327 18.01 -11.83 12.95
CA ALA A 327 17.11 -12.78 12.30
C ALA A 327 17.81 -14.11 11.95
N MET A 328 19.10 -14.10 11.62
CA MET A 328 19.89 -15.33 11.45
C MET A 328 20.08 -16.10 12.77
N ARG A 329 20.23 -15.42 13.91
CA ARG A 329 20.29 -16.07 15.24
C ARG A 329 18.93 -16.61 15.69
N HIS A 330 17.86 -15.92 15.32
CA HIS A 330 16.49 -16.21 15.73
C HIS A 330 15.54 -16.23 14.53
N PRO A 331 15.58 -17.29 13.70
CA PRO A 331 14.88 -17.29 12.41
C PRO A 331 13.37 -17.57 12.51
N ASP A 332 12.84 -17.82 13.70
CA ASP A 332 11.55 -18.49 13.91
C ASP A 332 10.72 -17.90 15.05
N ILE A 333 10.97 -16.67 15.49
CA ILE A 333 10.14 -15.98 16.50
C ILE A 333 8.88 -15.44 15.82
N LEU A 334 7.76 -16.15 15.99
CA LEU A 334 6.46 -15.76 15.44
C LEU A 334 5.73 -14.76 16.34
N ALA A 335 5.07 -13.78 15.71
CA ALA A 335 4.25 -12.83 16.44
C ALA A 335 2.95 -13.48 16.93
N SER A 336 2.59 -13.18 18.18
CA SER A 336 1.45 -13.79 18.85
C SER A 336 0.28 -12.82 19.00
N ASP A 337 -0.93 -13.34 18.76
CA ASP A 337 -2.19 -12.61 19.00
C ASP A 337 -2.74 -12.90 20.40
N ASN A 338 -1.90 -12.77 21.43
CA ASN A 338 -2.23 -13.04 22.83
C ASN A 338 -2.42 -11.77 23.66
N PHE A 339 -2.22 -10.59 23.08
CA PHE A 339 -2.37 -9.32 23.77
C PHE A 339 -3.70 -8.65 23.43
N ASN A 340 -4.26 -7.92 24.40
CA ASN A 340 -5.40 -7.05 24.16
C ASN A 340 -4.93 -5.71 23.55
N GLY A 341 -5.89 -4.92 23.05
CA GLY A 341 -5.67 -3.51 22.72
C GLY A 341 -4.85 -3.20 21.49
N SER A 342 -4.52 -4.22 20.69
CA SER A 342 -3.68 -4.06 19.52
C SER A 342 -3.88 -5.19 18.51
N GLY A 343 -3.66 -4.88 17.23
CA GLY A 343 -3.67 -5.84 16.13
C GLY A 343 -2.56 -6.88 16.25
N ALA A 344 -2.77 -8.05 15.65
CA ALA A 344 -1.83 -9.17 15.73
C ALA A 344 -0.65 -9.04 14.77
N TYR A 345 -0.93 -8.72 13.50
CA TYR A 345 0.02 -8.74 12.37
C TYR A 345 0.94 -9.98 12.34
N GLY A 346 0.39 -11.13 12.74
CA GLY A 346 1.13 -12.38 12.80
C GLY A 346 1.13 -13.14 11.48
N GLU A 347 2.24 -13.81 11.21
CA GLU A 347 2.43 -14.73 10.10
C GLU A 347 3.14 -16.00 10.57
N SER A 348 2.97 -17.09 9.82
CA SER A 348 3.52 -18.41 10.16
C SER A 348 4.65 -18.87 9.24
N GLU A 349 4.85 -18.19 8.11
CA GLU A 349 5.89 -18.48 7.13
C GLU A 349 6.74 -17.22 6.99
N LEU A 350 8.07 -17.36 7.08
CA LEU A 350 9.01 -16.21 7.10
C LEU A 350 9.98 -16.21 5.92
N SER A 351 9.79 -17.16 5.01
CA SER A 351 10.72 -17.45 3.93
C SER A 351 10.82 -16.32 2.89
N ASP A 352 9.73 -15.59 2.69
CA ASP A 352 9.66 -14.42 1.83
C ASP A 352 10.24 -13.17 2.49
N GLU A 353 10.07 -12.97 3.79
CA GLU A 353 10.73 -11.88 4.54
C GLU A 353 12.25 -12.01 4.46
N PHE A 354 12.76 -13.25 4.56
CA PHE A 354 14.19 -13.52 4.36
C PHE A 354 14.64 -13.19 2.93
N ALA A 355 13.85 -13.55 1.92
CA ALA A 355 14.16 -13.23 0.54
C ALA A 355 14.14 -11.71 0.29
N TRP A 356 13.17 -11.01 0.87
CA TRP A 356 13.02 -9.57 0.73
C TRP A 356 14.19 -8.83 1.37
N ALA A 357 14.53 -9.14 2.63
CA ALA A 357 15.67 -8.54 3.30
C ALA A 357 17.00 -8.82 2.56
N ALA A 358 17.22 -10.06 2.10
CA ALA A 358 18.42 -10.40 1.34
C ALA A 358 18.52 -9.61 0.03
N ALA A 359 17.42 -9.46 -0.71
CA ALA A 359 17.41 -8.69 -1.95
C ALA A 359 17.75 -7.21 -1.71
N GLU A 360 17.14 -6.56 -0.71
CA GLU A 360 17.42 -5.15 -0.40
C GLU A 360 18.86 -4.93 0.07
N LEU A 361 19.38 -5.83 0.92
CA LEU A 361 20.78 -5.80 1.37
C LEU A 361 21.74 -6.02 0.21
N TYR A 362 21.44 -6.94 -0.71
CA TYR A 362 22.24 -7.17 -1.92
C TYR A 362 22.26 -5.96 -2.84
N ILE A 363 21.09 -5.37 -3.15
CA ILE A 363 20.97 -4.17 -3.99
C ILE A 363 21.82 -3.04 -3.42
N THR A 364 21.79 -2.87 -2.10
CA THR A 364 22.44 -1.77 -1.40
C THR A 364 23.96 -1.98 -1.27
N SER A 365 24.40 -3.15 -0.77
CA SER A 365 25.81 -3.43 -0.45
C SER A 365 26.61 -4.01 -1.62
N GLY A 366 25.96 -4.79 -2.49
CA GLY A 366 26.65 -5.63 -3.47
C GLY A 366 27.32 -6.88 -2.89
N ASP A 367 27.10 -7.21 -1.62
CA ASP A 367 27.70 -8.39 -1.00
C ASP A 367 27.06 -9.68 -1.55
N GLU A 368 27.89 -10.52 -2.16
CA GLU A 368 27.49 -11.79 -2.78
C GLU A 368 26.91 -12.81 -1.78
N ALA A 369 27.18 -12.68 -0.47
CA ALA A 369 26.55 -13.52 0.54
C ALA A 369 25.02 -13.34 0.58
N TYR A 370 24.54 -12.12 0.35
CA TYR A 370 23.10 -11.84 0.26
C TYR A 370 22.50 -12.38 -1.05
N LEU A 371 23.24 -12.29 -2.16
CA LEU A 371 22.82 -12.91 -3.42
C LEU A 371 22.67 -14.42 -3.26
N GLN A 372 23.66 -15.09 -2.67
CA GLN A 372 23.61 -16.53 -2.43
C GLN A 372 22.37 -16.89 -1.60
N ARG A 373 22.11 -16.17 -0.51
CA ARG A 373 20.96 -16.42 0.35
C ARG A 373 19.62 -16.23 -0.36
N LEU A 374 19.55 -15.25 -1.27
CA LEU A 374 18.38 -15.02 -2.13
C LEU A 374 18.19 -16.16 -3.14
N GLN A 375 19.26 -16.60 -3.80
CA GLN A 375 19.21 -17.69 -4.79
C GLN A 375 18.80 -19.03 -4.18
N GLU A 376 19.17 -19.27 -2.91
CA GLU A 376 18.74 -20.45 -2.14
C GLU A 376 17.28 -20.36 -1.66
N SER A 377 16.62 -19.20 -1.79
CA SER A 377 15.24 -19.01 -1.36
C SER A 377 14.26 -19.69 -2.31
N LEU A 378 13.54 -20.70 -1.80
CA LEU A 378 12.42 -21.31 -2.50
C LEU A 378 11.30 -20.30 -2.77
N SER A 379 11.10 -19.32 -1.87
CA SER A 379 10.09 -18.28 -2.05
C SER A 379 10.44 -17.34 -3.19
N PHE A 380 11.71 -16.97 -3.37
CA PHE A 380 12.14 -16.24 -4.57
C PHE A 380 11.96 -17.06 -5.88
N SER A 381 11.74 -18.37 -5.76
CA SER A 381 11.47 -19.26 -6.89
C SER A 381 9.99 -19.56 -7.13
N ARG A 382 9.09 -18.96 -6.34
CA ARG A 382 7.62 -19.09 -6.53
C ARG A 382 7.08 -17.96 -7.39
N ASP A 383 5.96 -18.23 -8.05
CA ASP A 383 5.18 -17.23 -8.76
C ASP A 383 4.21 -16.55 -7.79
N TYR A 384 4.21 -15.22 -7.79
CA TYR A 384 3.28 -14.40 -7.01
C TYR A 384 2.51 -13.48 -7.93
N ALA A 385 1.20 -13.34 -7.69
CA ALA A 385 0.33 -12.41 -8.44
C ALA A 385 0.07 -11.09 -7.68
N GLY A 386 0.89 -10.75 -6.69
CA GLY A 386 0.73 -9.58 -5.82
C GLY A 386 1.49 -9.72 -4.51
N PHE A 387 1.28 -8.77 -3.61
CA PHE A 387 1.87 -8.76 -2.26
C PHE A 387 0.94 -8.07 -1.25
N SER A 388 1.19 -8.27 0.04
CA SER A 388 0.53 -7.60 1.16
C SER A 388 1.49 -7.48 2.35
N TRP A 389 1.00 -7.07 3.53
CA TRP A 389 1.83 -6.97 4.73
C TRP A 389 2.41 -8.31 5.20
N GLY A 390 1.68 -9.42 5.03
CA GLY A 390 2.08 -10.78 5.46
C GLY A 390 2.28 -11.74 4.28
N SER A 391 2.58 -11.18 3.11
CA SER A 391 3.05 -11.93 1.95
C SER A 391 3.86 -10.98 1.08
N VAL A 392 5.18 -11.01 1.25
CA VAL A 392 6.11 -10.06 0.66
C VAL A 392 6.94 -10.66 -0.48
N GLY A 393 6.64 -11.90 -0.87
CA GLY A 393 7.46 -12.70 -1.80
C GLY A 393 7.74 -12.10 -3.17
N LEU A 394 6.93 -11.15 -3.65
CA LEU A 394 7.18 -10.43 -4.91
C LEU A 394 8.07 -9.18 -4.75
N LYS A 395 8.21 -8.63 -3.54
CA LYS A 395 9.05 -7.45 -3.28
C LYS A 395 10.51 -7.61 -3.69
N PRO A 396 11.20 -8.76 -3.46
CA PRO A 396 12.55 -8.99 -3.98
C PRO A 396 12.66 -8.68 -5.48
N SER A 397 11.71 -9.20 -6.28
CA SER A 397 11.71 -9.04 -7.73
C SER A 397 11.37 -7.62 -8.14
N LEU A 398 10.44 -6.95 -7.45
CA LEU A 398 10.12 -5.54 -7.69
C LEU A 398 11.34 -4.64 -7.44
N SER A 399 12.04 -4.84 -6.31
CA SER A 399 13.23 -4.04 -5.97
C SER A 399 14.42 -4.33 -6.88
N LEU A 400 14.67 -5.61 -7.24
CA LEU A 400 15.75 -5.97 -8.17
C LEU A 400 15.49 -5.45 -9.59
N ALA A 401 14.25 -5.57 -10.07
CA ALA A 401 13.89 -5.08 -11.41
C ALA A 401 14.03 -3.55 -11.52
N LEU A 402 13.74 -2.83 -10.43
CA LEU A 402 13.84 -1.37 -10.36
C LEU A 402 15.28 -0.88 -10.13
N ALA A 403 15.92 -1.36 -9.07
CA ALA A 403 17.16 -0.79 -8.52
C ALA A 403 18.38 -1.73 -8.62
N GLY A 404 18.24 -2.90 -9.24
CA GLY A 404 19.32 -3.87 -9.41
C GLY A 404 20.31 -3.55 -10.54
N ALA A 405 20.17 -2.42 -11.25
CA ALA A 405 21.08 -2.04 -12.32
C ALA A 405 22.54 -2.00 -11.82
N GLY A 406 23.45 -2.67 -12.54
CA GLY A 406 24.85 -2.82 -12.13
C GLY A 406 25.14 -3.96 -11.13
N ARG A 407 24.11 -4.72 -10.73
CA ARG A 407 24.25 -5.98 -9.99
C ARG A 407 24.30 -7.18 -10.94
N ASN A 408 24.30 -8.40 -10.40
CA ASN A 408 24.33 -9.63 -11.19
C ASN A 408 23.19 -9.63 -12.23
N ARG A 409 23.55 -9.77 -13.51
CA ARG A 409 22.59 -9.64 -14.61
C ARG A 409 21.51 -10.72 -14.57
N ASP A 410 21.89 -11.96 -14.29
CA ASP A 410 20.97 -13.11 -14.31
C ASP A 410 19.85 -12.98 -13.28
N ILE A 411 20.17 -12.50 -12.06
CA ILE A 411 19.16 -12.29 -11.01
C ILE A 411 18.22 -11.13 -11.34
N VAL A 412 18.73 -10.08 -11.98
CA VAL A 412 17.94 -8.90 -12.38
C VAL A 412 17.02 -9.23 -13.55
N ASP A 413 17.52 -9.94 -14.57
CA ASP A 413 16.73 -10.37 -15.71
C ASP A 413 15.62 -11.34 -15.26
N ARG A 414 15.94 -12.30 -14.37
CA ARG A 414 14.94 -13.16 -13.73
C ARG A 414 13.88 -12.36 -12.96
N ALA A 415 14.29 -11.35 -12.20
CA ALA A 415 13.36 -10.51 -11.45
C ALA A 415 12.38 -9.76 -12.38
N ARG A 416 12.87 -9.24 -13.52
CA ARG A 416 12.03 -8.58 -14.54
C ARG A 416 11.04 -9.55 -15.18
N GLU A 417 11.47 -10.78 -15.47
CA GLU A 417 10.59 -11.84 -15.99
C GLU A 417 9.48 -12.17 -14.98
N GLN A 418 9.82 -12.33 -13.70
CA GLN A 418 8.85 -12.60 -12.64
C GLN A 418 7.81 -11.48 -12.48
N VAL A 419 8.25 -10.21 -12.49
CA VAL A 419 7.33 -9.06 -12.41
C VAL A 419 6.40 -9.01 -13.63
N THR A 420 6.94 -9.26 -14.83
CA THR A 420 6.13 -9.27 -16.06
C THR A 420 5.12 -10.42 -16.07
N ALA A 421 5.52 -11.63 -15.66
CA ALA A 421 4.63 -12.78 -15.56
C ALA A 421 3.53 -12.59 -14.50
N ALA A 422 3.86 -11.96 -13.37
CA ALA A 422 2.90 -11.56 -12.35
C ALA A 422 1.87 -10.57 -12.93
N ALA A 423 2.33 -9.56 -13.66
CA ALA A 423 1.47 -8.59 -14.33
C ALA A 423 0.54 -9.22 -15.37
N ASP A 424 1.02 -10.17 -16.17
CA ASP A 424 0.19 -10.92 -17.13
C ASP A 424 -0.91 -11.72 -16.40
N THR A 425 -0.57 -12.35 -15.28
CA THR A 425 -1.54 -13.06 -14.42
C THR A 425 -2.59 -12.10 -13.86
N ILE A 426 -2.16 -10.92 -13.40
CA ILE A 426 -3.05 -9.87 -12.89
C ILE A 426 -4.02 -9.37 -13.97
N LEU A 427 -3.54 -9.13 -15.19
CA LEU A 427 -4.39 -8.75 -16.33
C LEU A 427 -5.41 -9.86 -16.66
N ALA A 428 -4.98 -11.13 -16.63
CA ALA A 428 -5.87 -12.26 -16.86
C ALA A 428 -6.98 -12.38 -15.79
N ILE A 429 -6.69 -12.04 -14.52
CA ILE A 429 -7.71 -11.92 -13.47
C ILE A 429 -8.67 -10.79 -13.81
N ARG A 430 -8.15 -9.58 -14.08
CA ARG A 430 -8.95 -8.40 -14.43
C ARG A 430 -9.90 -8.65 -15.61
N ASP A 431 -9.46 -9.41 -16.61
CA ASP A 431 -10.26 -9.70 -17.79
C ASP A 431 -11.39 -10.72 -17.56
N ARG A 432 -11.32 -11.50 -16.48
CA ARG A 432 -12.38 -12.45 -16.07
C ARG A 432 -13.43 -11.82 -15.17
N GLU A 433 -13.06 -10.81 -14.40
CA GLU A 433 -13.96 -10.14 -13.47
C GLU A 433 -14.86 -9.12 -14.20
N GLY A 434 -16.16 -9.16 -13.94
CA GLY A 434 -17.16 -8.33 -14.63
C GLY A 434 -16.99 -6.84 -14.38
N PHE A 435 -16.42 -6.45 -13.24
CA PHE A 435 -16.08 -5.06 -12.92
C PHE A 435 -14.68 -4.63 -13.38
N ARG A 436 -13.98 -5.50 -14.12
CA ARG A 436 -12.61 -5.27 -14.60
C ARG A 436 -11.67 -4.90 -13.46
N VAL A 437 -11.74 -5.63 -12.34
CA VAL A 437 -10.89 -5.39 -11.17
C VAL A 437 -9.92 -6.57 -11.01
N PRO A 438 -8.64 -6.32 -10.70
CA PRO A 438 -7.67 -7.40 -10.48
C PRO A 438 -7.82 -8.03 -9.06
N ILE A 439 -9.00 -8.55 -8.72
CA ILE A 439 -9.26 -9.28 -7.47
C ILE A 439 -10.29 -10.38 -7.73
N THR A 440 -10.02 -11.61 -7.28
CA THR A 440 -10.95 -12.73 -7.47
C THR A 440 -11.98 -12.79 -6.35
N SER A 441 -13.11 -13.45 -6.61
CA SER A 441 -14.24 -13.56 -5.66
C SER A 441 -13.90 -14.14 -4.28
N ASP A 442 -12.81 -14.90 -4.17
CA ASP A 442 -12.33 -15.53 -2.95
C ASP A 442 -11.36 -14.65 -2.14
N GLU A 443 -10.87 -13.54 -2.71
CA GLU A 443 -9.91 -12.61 -2.11
C GLU A 443 -10.54 -11.43 -1.35
N TYR A 444 -11.88 -11.38 -1.26
CA TYR A 444 -12.60 -10.34 -0.50
C TYR A 444 -12.55 -10.58 1.02
N ASP A 445 -11.38 -10.43 1.60
CA ASP A 445 -11.11 -10.49 3.05
C ASP A 445 -10.96 -9.09 3.68
N TRP A 446 -10.61 -9.00 4.97
CA TRP A 446 -10.32 -7.76 5.66
C TRP A 446 -9.19 -7.00 4.97
N GLY A 447 -9.51 -5.77 4.52
CA GLY A 447 -8.57 -4.94 3.78
C GLY A 447 -8.47 -5.32 2.30
N SER A 448 -9.50 -5.96 1.72
CA SER A 448 -9.51 -6.41 0.32
C SER A 448 -9.13 -5.33 -0.70
N ASN A 449 -9.40 -4.04 -0.43
CA ASN A 449 -9.00 -2.94 -1.31
C ASN A 449 -7.48 -2.82 -1.49
N LYS A 450 -6.67 -3.34 -0.55
CA LYS A 450 -5.21 -3.39 -0.71
C LYS A 450 -4.77 -4.30 -1.86
N VAL A 451 -5.57 -5.33 -2.18
CA VAL A 451 -5.24 -6.31 -3.23
C VAL A 451 -5.17 -5.64 -4.61
N PRO A 452 -6.22 -4.96 -5.13
CA PRO A 452 -6.14 -4.28 -6.41
C PRO A 452 -5.15 -3.11 -6.38
N LEU A 453 -4.97 -2.40 -5.25
CA LEU A 453 -3.97 -1.33 -5.13
C LEU A 453 -2.53 -1.87 -5.30
N ASN A 454 -2.16 -2.91 -4.57
CA ASN A 454 -0.83 -3.53 -4.69
C ASN A 454 -0.61 -4.18 -6.06
N ARG A 455 -1.64 -4.82 -6.62
CA ARG A 455 -1.58 -5.34 -8.01
C ARG A 455 -1.43 -4.22 -9.04
N GLY A 456 -2.03 -3.06 -8.80
CA GLY A 456 -1.79 -1.85 -9.59
C GLY A 456 -0.33 -1.41 -9.59
N LEU A 457 0.38 -1.54 -8.46
CA LEU A 457 1.82 -1.27 -8.40
C LEU A 457 2.66 -2.30 -9.16
N VAL A 458 2.27 -3.58 -9.15
CA VAL A 458 2.93 -4.62 -9.97
C VAL A 458 2.75 -4.31 -11.47
N LEU A 459 1.55 -3.91 -11.88
CA LEU A 459 1.27 -3.47 -13.24
C LEU A 459 2.07 -2.21 -13.60
N ALA A 460 2.21 -1.24 -12.68
CA ALA A 460 3.05 -0.07 -12.87
C ALA A 460 4.52 -0.45 -13.12
N ALA A 461 5.07 -1.38 -12.33
CA ALA A 461 6.42 -1.89 -12.53
C ALA A 461 6.58 -2.60 -13.89
N ALA A 462 5.60 -3.41 -14.30
CA ALA A 462 5.63 -4.06 -15.61
C ALA A 462 5.54 -3.04 -16.77
N TYR A 463 4.76 -1.96 -16.62
CA TYR A 463 4.75 -0.85 -17.57
C TYR A 463 6.13 -0.21 -17.69
N ASP A 464 6.81 0.06 -16.58
CA ASP A 464 8.16 0.64 -16.61
C ASP A 464 9.20 -0.30 -17.25
N ILE A 465 9.07 -1.62 -17.03
CA ILE A 465 9.98 -2.62 -17.61
C ILE A 465 9.79 -2.75 -19.13
N THR A 466 8.53 -2.69 -19.60
CA THR A 466 8.19 -3.14 -20.97
C THR A 466 7.71 -2.02 -21.90
N GLY A 467 7.28 -0.88 -21.36
CA GLY A 467 6.62 0.21 -22.09
C GLY A 467 5.20 -0.13 -22.59
N LYS A 468 4.67 -1.30 -22.26
CA LYS A 468 3.38 -1.80 -22.74
C LYS A 468 2.19 -1.15 -22.04
N ILE A 469 1.39 -0.38 -22.79
CA ILE A 469 0.31 0.44 -22.25
C ILE A 469 -0.78 -0.38 -21.55
N GLU A 470 -0.97 -1.65 -21.93
CA GLU A 470 -1.96 -2.54 -21.32
C GLU A 470 -1.76 -2.73 -19.80
N TYR A 471 -0.52 -2.65 -19.31
CA TYR A 471 -0.24 -2.72 -17.89
C TYR A 471 -0.69 -1.44 -17.17
N ARG A 472 -0.38 -0.26 -17.73
CA ARG A 472 -0.90 1.02 -17.22
C ARG A 472 -2.43 1.03 -17.21
N ASP A 473 -3.05 0.55 -18.28
CA ASP A 473 -4.51 0.48 -18.38
C ASP A 473 -5.11 -0.44 -17.31
N GLY A 474 -4.44 -1.55 -16.98
CA GLY A 474 -4.81 -2.39 -15.84
C GLY A 474 -4.65 -1.68 -14.49
N ALA A 475 -3.65 -0.81 -14.35
CA ALA A 475 -3.45 0.00 -13.16
C ALA A 475 -4.57 1.06 -13.00
N VAL A 476 -5.01 1.66 -14.12
CA VAL A 476 -6.21 2.52 -14.17
C VAL A 476 -7.45 1.74 -13.76
N ASP A 477 -7.62 0.51 -14.26
CA ASP A 477 -8.75 -0.34 -13.91
C ASP A 477 -8.82 -0.67 -12.41
N ALA A 478 -7.67 -0.89 -11.77
CA ALA A 478 -7.58 -1.09 -10.32
C ALA A 478 -8.05 0.17 -9.56
N MET A 479 -7.57 1.34 -9.95
CA MET A 479 -7.95 2.62 -9.34
C MET A 479 -9.43 2.98 -9.59
N ASP A 480 -9.94 2.68 -10.79
CA ASP A 480 -11.36 2.87 -11.14
C ASP A 480 -12.29 2.10 -10.21
N TYR A 481 -11.94 0.86 -9.85
CA TYR A 481 -12.69 0.06 -8.89
C TYR A 481 -12.73 0.73 -7.51
N ILE A 482 -11.58 1.20 -7.03
CA ILE A 482 -11.44 1.90 -5.75
C ILE A 482 -12.30 3.18 -5.71
N LEU A 483 -12.41 3.87 -6.83
CA LEU A 483 -13.09 5.16 -6.96
C LEU A 483 -14.54 5.07 -7.48
N GLY A 484 -15.15 3.89 -7.47
CA GLY A 484 -16.60 3.73 -7.70
C GLY A 484 -17.03 2.83 -8.85
N ARG A 485 -16.11 2.26 -9.63
CA ARG A 485 -16.42 1.18 -10.59
C ARG A 485 -16.52 -0.16 -9.88
N ASN A 486 -17.46 -0.25 -8.94
CA ASN A 486 -17.78 -1.45 -8.18
C ASN A 486 -19.31 -1.58 -8.05
N VAL A 487 -19.77 -2.74 -7.56
CA VAL A 487 -21.20 -3.06 -7.45
C VAL A 487 -21.97 -2.12 -6.52
N LEU A 488 -21.28 -1.49 -5.57
CA LEU A 488 -21.89 -0.57 -4.62
C LEU A 488 -21.97 0.86 -5.14
N ASP A 489 -21.39 1.14 -6.31
CA ASP A 489 -21.24 2.49 -6.87
C ASP A 489 -20.67 3.45 -5.80
N GLN A 490 -19.62 3.00 -5.12
CA GLN A 490 -19.05 3.65 -3.95
C GLN A 490 -17.59 3.99 -4.22
N SER A 491 -17.20 5.26 -4.10
CA SER A 491 -15.79 5.56 -3.91
C SER A 491 -15.40 5.17 -2.49
N TYR A 492 -14.39 4.30 -2.37
CA TYR A 492 -13.84 3.90 -1.07
C TYR A 492 -12.85 4.93 -0.50
N VAL A 493 -12.64 6.04 -1.20
CA VAL A 493 -11.72 7.11 -0.81
C VAL A 493 -12.50 8.32 -0.33
N THR A 494 -12.13 8.84 0.84
CA THR A 494 -12.75 10.03 1.43
C THR A 494 -12.51 11.26 0.55
N GLY A 495 -13.53 12.13 0.43
CA GLY A 495 -13.44 13.37 -0.34
C GLY A 495 -13.37 13.22 -1.87
N TYR A 496 -13.28 12.00 -2.40
CA TYR A 496 -13.18 11.74 -3.84
C TYR A 496 -14.39 10.97 -4.37
N GLY A 497 -14.98 11.46 -5.47
CA GLY A 497 -16.15 10.87 -6.10
C GLY A 497 -17.48 11.50 -5.66
N THR A 498 -18.57 11.13 -6.34
CA THR A 498 -19.94 11.61 -6.04
C THR A 498 -20.52 10.93 -4.81
N ARG A 499 -20.02 9.74 -4.46
CA ARG A 499 -20.35 8.98 -3.26
C ARG A 499 -19.05 8.52 -2.58
N PRO A 500 -18.31 9.44 -1.94
CA PRO A 500 -17.09 9.10 -1.20
C PRO A 500 -17.41 8.32 0.07
N MET A 501 -16.41 7.62 0.61
CA MET A 501 -16.48 7.14 1.99
C MET A 501 -16.57 8.35 2.94
N THR A 502 -17.42 8.27 3.96
CA THR A 502 -17.63 9.37 4.92
C THR A 502 -17.43 8.98 6.38
N SER A 503 -17.52 7.68 6.70
CA SER A 503 -17.60 7.21 8.08
C SER A 503 -16.60 6.07 8.35
N PRO A 504 -15.28 6.30 8.20
CA PRO A 504 -14.29 5.27 8.50
C PRO A 504 -14.32 4.88 9.98
N HIS A 505 -13.95 3.64 10.28
CA HIS A 505 -13.62 3.24 11.65
C HIS A 505 -12.31 3.90 12.05
N HIS A 506 -12.42 5.05 12.71
CA HIS A 506 -11.28 5.84 13.19
C HIS A 506 -11.65 6.56 14.48
N ARG A 507 -10.72 6.67 15.43
CA ARG A 507 -10.97 7.27 16.76
C ARG A 507 -11.10 8.80 16.74
N PHE A 508 -10.25 9.46 15.95
CA PHE A 508 -10.25 10.92 15.77
C PHE A 508 -11.19 11.41 14.65
N TRP A 509 -11.15 10.81 13.45
CA TRP A 509 -12.05 11.13 12.35
C TRP A 509 -13.44 10.51 12.53
N ALA A 510 -14.07 10.86 13.65
CA ALA A 510 -15.27 10.22 14.16
C ALA A 510 -16.51 11.12 14.11
N GLY A 511 -16.53 12.11 13.21
CA GLY A 511 -17.69 13.01 13.04
C GLY A 511 -19.03 12.29 12.82
N ALA A 512 -19.00 11.09 12.23
CA ALA A 512 -20.18 10.23 12.06
C ALA A 512 -20.68 9.58 13.35
N VAL A 513 -19.82 9.50 14.38
CA VAL A 513 -20.15 8.98 15.72
C VAL A 513 -20.52 10.12 16.66
N ASN A 514 -19.74 11.20 16.65
CA ASN A 514 -19.98 12.39 17.46
C ASN A 514 -19.61 13.64 16.63
N PRO A 515 -20.54 14.59 16.41
CA PRO A 515 -20.29 15.79 15.59
C PRO A 515 -19.22 16.75 16.15
N ASP A 516 -18.82 16.59 17.42
CA ASP A 516 -17.70 17.35 17.98
C ASP A 516 -16.34 16.93 17.39
N PHE A 517 -16.25 15.72 16.83
CA PHE A 517 -15.06 15.20 16.15
C PHE A 517 -15.07 15.55 14.66
N PRO A 518 -13.90 15.73 14.03
CA PRO A 518 -13.85 16.01 12.60
C PRO A 518 -14.31 14.80 11.75
N PRO A 519 -14.86 15.02 10.56
CA PRO A 519 -14.94 13.98 9.52
C PRO A 519 -13.53 13.62 9.04
N PRO A 520 -13.34 12.54 8.26
CA PRO A 520 -12.02 12.23 7.71
C PRO A 520 -11.54 13.29 6.71
N PRO A 521 -10.21 13.53 6.60
CA PRO A 521 -9.63 14.33 5.52
C PRO A 521 -9.82 13.62 4.17
N PRO A 522 -9.69 14.32 3.02
CA PRO A 522 -9.67 13.66 1.72
C PRO A 522 -8.45 12.74 1.55
N GLY A 523 -8.55 11.75 0.65
CA GLY A 523 -7.43 10.88 0.29
C GLY A 523 -7.20 9.67 1.21
N VAL A 524 -8.18 9.30 2.04
CA VAL A 524 -8.10 8.15 2.95
C VAL A 524 -8.88 6.97 2.36
N VAL A 525 -8.26 5.78 2.27
CA VAL A 525 -8.90 4.61 1.66
C VAL A 525 -9.45 3.64 2.71
N SER A 526 -10.68 3.18 2.48
CA SER A 526 -11.32 2.10 3.24
C SER A 526 -10.66 0.75 3.00
N GLY A 527 -10.69 -0.12 4.02
CA GLY A 527 -10.33 -1.53 3.86
C GLY A 527 -11.14 -2.27 2.79
N GLY A 528 -12.41 -1.90 2.60
CA GLY A 528 -13.23 -2.43 1.51
C GLY A 528 -14.01 -3.70 1.85
N PRO A 529 -14.67 -4.31 0.86
CA PRO A 529 -15.60 -5.41 1.09
C PRO A 529 -14.92 -6.64 1.70
N ASN A 530 -15.56 -7.24 2.69
CA ASN A 530 -15.04 -8.41 3.39
C ASN A 530 -16.17 -9.39 3.69
N ASN A 531 -16.09 -10.58 3.10
CA ASN A 531 -17.04 -11.67 3.30
C ASN A 531 -16.42 -12.88 4.06
N ARG A 532 -15.19 -12.73 4.56
CA ARG A 532 -14.43 -13.77 5.26
C ARG A 532 -14.40 -13.48 6.76
N VAL A 533 -13.62 -12.48 7.18
CA VAL A 533 -13.42 -12.12 8.59
C VAL A 533 -14.44 -11.04 9.00
N MET A 534 -15.71 -11.43 9.11
CA MET A 534 -16.81 -10.53 9.49
C MET A 534 -16.96 -10.47 11.02
N ALA A 535 -16.03 -9.76 11.69
CA ALA A 535 -15.87 -9.82 13.15
C ALA A 535 -16.76 -8.81 13.92
N ASP A 536 -16.98 -7.63 13.37
CA ASP A 536 -17.75 -6.57 14.03
C ASP A 536 -19.28 -6.79 13.95
N GLY A 537 -20.04 -5.99 14.70
CA GLY A 537 -21.51 -6.12 14.74
C GLY A 537 -22.19 -5.79 13.41
N VAL A 538 -21.64 -4.86 12.63
CA VAL A 538 -22.16 -4.45 11.32
C VAL A 538 -21.92 -5.57 10.31
N ALA A 539 -20.69 -6.07 10.21
CA ALA A 539 -20.30 -7.15 9.32
C ALA A 539 -21.05 -8.45 9.66
N ARG A 540 -21.16 -8.82 10.94
CA ARG A 540 -21.93 -10.01 11.35
C ARG A 540 -23.38 -9.97 10.89
N ALA A 541 -24.01 -8.78 10.86
CA ALA A 541 -25.38 -8.63 10.39
C ALA A 541 -25.53 -8.87 8.88
N MET A 542 -24.46 -8.70 8.10
CA MET A 542 -24.39 -8.88 6.65
C MET A 542 -23.99 -10.31 6.22
N ARG A 543 -23.44 -11.11 7.13
CA ARG A 543 -22.95 -12.47 6.84
C ARG A 543 -24.00 -13.33 6.14
N GLY A 544 -23.63 -13.88 4.98
CA GLY A 544 -24.49 -14.71 4.15
C GLY A 544 -25.60 -13.96 3.38
N LYS A 545 -25.60 -12.62 3.39
CA LYS A 545 -26.64 -11.78 2.76
C LYS A 545 -26.10 -10.85 1.67
N CYS A 546 -24.81 -10.93 1.37
CA CYS A 546 -24.14 -10.11 0.36
C CYS A 546 -23.24 -11.01 -0.51
N ALA A 547 -23.09 -10.63 -1.77
CA ALA A 547 -22.04 -11.16 -2.63
C ALA A 547 -20.68 -10.58 -2.17
N PRO A 548 -19.53 -11.25 -2.46
CA PRO A 548 -18.21 -10.83 -1.99
C PRO A 548 -17.92 -9.32 -2.12
N MET A 549 -18.05 -8.76 -3.32
CA MET A 549 -17.82 -7.34 -3.63
C MET A 549 -18.85 -6.41 -3.02
N ALA A 550 -20.03 -6.93 -2.68
CA ALA A 550 -21.12 -6.16 -2.07
C ALA A 550 -21.09 -6.19 -0.53
N CYS A 551 -20.17 -6.95 0.09
CA CYS A 551 -20.06 -7.09 1.54
C CYS A 551 -19.30 -5.91 2.20
N TRP A 552 -19.81 -4.69 2.04
CA TRP A 552 -19.25 -3.49 2.65
C TRP A 552 -20.34 -2.51 3.13
N LYS A 553 -20.02 -1.69 4.13
CA LYS A 553 -20.89 -0.62 4.59
C LYS A 553 -20.10 0.58 5.11
N ASP A 554 -20.50 1.80 4.71
CA ASP A 554 -19.94 3.04 5.23
C ASP A 554 -20.43 3.25 6.67
N SER A 555 -19.63 2.81 7.65
CA SER A 555 -19.96 2.93 9.06
C SER A 555 -18.72 2.91 9.92
N ALA A 556 -18.65 3.87 10.85
CA ALA A 556 -17.54 3.97 11.80
C ALA A 556 -17.50 2.79 12.80
N TRP A 557 -18.56 1.98 12.85
CA TRP A 557 -18.67 0.77 13.67
C TRP A 557 -18.32 -0.52 12.92
N ALA A 558 -17.93 -0.43 11.64
CA ALA A 558 -17.62 -1.56 10.79
C ALA A 558 -16.11 -1.74 10.61
N TYR A 559 -15.34 -1.95 11.69
CA TYR A 559 -13.87 -2.04 11.60
C TYR A 559 -13.38 -3.10 10.60
N SER A 560 -14.10 -4.23 10.45
CA SER A 560 -13.68 -5.29 9.52
C SER A 560 -13.98 -5.00 8.05
N LEU A 561 -14.74 -3.92 7.77
CA LEU A 561 -15.12 -3.50 6.41
C LEU A 561 -14.59 -2.09 6.05
N ASN A 562 -14.49 -1.20 7.04
CA ASN A 562 -14.41 0.24 6.83
C ASN A 562 -13.39 0.94 7.72
N GLU A 563 -12.41 0.22 8.25
CA GLU A 563 -11.21 0.81 8.84
C GLU A 563 -10.34 1.47 7.76
N VAL A 564 -9.23 2.08 8.18
CA VAL A 564 -8.21 2.72 7.34
C VAL A 564 -6.84 2.39 7.93
N THR A 565 -5.80 2.28 7.12
CA THR A 565 -4.46 1.93 7.61
C THR A 565 -3.33 2.50 6.74
N VAL A 566 -2.12 2.58 7.30
CA VAL A 566 -0.89 2.95 6.58
C VAL A 566 -0.57 2.00 5.42
N ASP A 567 -0.80 0.69 5.58
CA ASP A 567 -0.51 -0.30 4.53
C ASP A 567 -1.52 -0.28 3.37
N TRP A 568 -2.70 0.34 3.54
CA TRP A 568 -3.66 0.56 2.45
C TRP A 568 -3.48 1.93 1.80
N ASN A 569 -3.15 2.95 2.60
CA ASN A 569 -2.92 4.29 2.10
C ASN A 569 -1.57 4.45 1.36
N ALA A 570 -0.55 3.66 1.69
CA ALA A 570 0.73 3.69 0.98
C ALA A 570 0.59 3.30 -0.50
N PRO A 571 -0.04 2.16 -0.86
CA PRO A 571 -0.24 1.83 -2.26
C PRO A 571 -1.28 2.72 -2.95
N LEU A 572 -2.25 3.31 -2.23
CA LEU A 572 -3.10 4.36 -2.81
C LEU A 572 -2.25 5.56 -3.26
N ALA A 573 -1.38 6.07 -2.39
CA ALA A 573 -0.52 7.21 -2.69
C ALA A 573 0.43 6.89 -3.85
N ALA A 574 1.16 5.77 -3.78
CA ALA A 574 2.10 5.35 -4.81
C ALA A 574 1.43 5.15 -6.18
N LEU A 575 0.24 4.52 -6.22
CA LEU A 575 -0.49 4.30 -7.46
C LEU A 575 -1.05 5.60 -8.04
N ALA A 576 -1.56 6.50 -7.20
CA ALA A 576 -2.02 7.81 -7.64
C ALA A 576 -0.86 8.66 -8.20
N ILE A 577 0.32 8.61 -7.58
CA ILE A 577 1.55 9.25 -8.07
C ILE A 577 1.94 8.69 -9.44
N PHE A 578 1.95 7.36 -9.61
CA PHE A 578 2.22 6.71 -10.89
C PHE A 578 1.24 7.16 -11.98
N LEU A 579 -0.06 7.17 -11.69
CA LEU A 579 -1.08 7.52 -12.66
C LEU A 579 -1.05 9.01 -13.04
N ASP A 580 -0.80 9.92 -12.08
CA ASP A 580 -0.62 11.36 -12.37
C ASP A 580 0.63 11.60 -13.22
N GLN A 581 1.76 10.98 -12.86
CA GLN A 581 3.02 11.11 -13.59
C GLN A 581 2.91 10.57 -15.02
N THR A 582 2.40 9.35 -15.22
CA THR A 582 2.29 8.75 -16.55
C THR A 582 1.27 9.48 -17.44
N GLU A 583 0.23 10.09 -16.85
CA GLU A 583 -0.70 10.94 -17.61
C GLU A 583 -0.01 12.18 -18.16
N ARG A 584 0.80 12.85 -17.35
CA ARG A 584 1.61 14.00 -17.77
C ARG A 584 2.57 13.63 -18.89
N GLU A 585 3.24 12.48 -18.78
CA GLU A 585 4.14 12.00 -19.82
C GLU A 585 3.43 11.76 -21.14
N ILE A 586 2.32 11.02 -21.15
CA ILE A 586 1.59 10.71 -22.38
C ILE A 586 1.11 11.99 -23.06
N ARG A 587 0.66 12.97 -22.28
CA ARG A 587 0.27 14.30 -22.80
C ARG A 587 1.41 15.06 -23.46
N LEU A 588 2.61 14.97 -22.89
CA LEU A 588 3.78 15.71 -23.38
C LEU A 588 4.48 15.03 -24.57
N ARG A 589 4.11 13.79 -24.92
CA ARG A 589 4.68 13.08 -26.08
C ARG A 589 4.21 13.71 -27.42
N PRO A 590 5.13 14.07 -28.33
CA PRO A 590 4.79 14.43 -29.70
C PRO A 590 4.09 13.25 -30.41
N ALA A 591 3.02 13.52 -31.17
CA ALA A 591 2.22 12.51 -31.86
C ALA A 591 2.99 11.62 -32.88
N THR A 592 4.26 11.94 -33.18
CA THR A 592 5.12 11.23 -34.14
C THR A 592 6.06 10.19 -33.52
N GLU A 593 6.20 10.12 -32.19
CA GLU A 593 7.18 9.24 -31.52
C GLU A 593 6.62 7.87 -31.08
N THR A 594 5.29 7.66 -31.17
CA THR A 594 4.62 6.43 -30.70
C THR A 594 5.07 5.15 -31.40
N ASN A 595 5.52 5.23 -32.66
CA ASN A 595 6.00 4.07 -33.41
C ASN A 595 7.53 3.88 -33.33
N ALA A 596 8.29 4.95 -33.10
CA ALA A 596 9.76 4.91 -33.14
C ALA A 596 10.38 4.51 -31.80
N GLU A 597 9.73 4.83 -30.68
CA GLU A 597 10.21 4.47 -29.33
C GLU A 597 9.97 2.99 -29.00
N GLN A 598 8.89 2.37 -29.52
CA GLN A 598 8.67 0.92 -29.42
C GLN A 598 9.82 0.15 -30.09
N ASP A 599 10.31 0.63 -31.23
CA ASP A 599 11.47 0.07 -31.92
C ASP A 599 12.80 0.43 -31.22
N ARG A 600 12.90 1.61 -30.57
CA ARG A 600 14.11 2.06 -29.88
C ARG A 600 14.32 1.37 -28.54
N ILE A 601 13.28 1.16 -27.74
CA ILE A 601 13.33 0.37 -26.50
C ILE A 601 13.64 -1.09 -26.84
N ALA A 602 13.07 -1.65 -27.91
CA ALA A 602 13.46 -2.96 -28.42
C ALA A 602 14.95 -3.01 -28.86
N SER A 603 15.49 -1.91 -29.40
CA SER A 603 16.90 -1.82 -29.83
C SER A 603 17.91 -1.61 -28.70
N LEU A 604 17.49 -1.07 -27.55
CA LEU A 604 18.33 -0.94 -26.35
C LEU A 604 18.55 -2.30 -25.64
N HIS A 605 17.77 -3.32 -26.00
CA HIS A 605 17.86 -4.68 -25.48
C HIS A 605 18.44 -5.70 -26.50
N ALA A 606 18.84 -5.27 -27.69
CA ALA A 606 19.56 -6.12 -28.63
C ALA A 606 21.08 -6.05 -28.37
N GLU A 607 21.67 -7.15 -27.91
CA GLU A 607 23.12 -7.26 -27.68
C GLU A 607 23.93 -6.99 -28.96
N PRO A 608 25.12 -6.34 -28.86
CA PRO A 608 26.08 -6.38 -29.94
C PRO A 608 26.71 -7.77 -30.01
N ALA A 609 26.53 -8.45 -31.15
CA ALA A 609 27.25 -9.68 -31.46
C ALA A 609 28.77 -9.44 -31.38
N LEU A 610 29.41 -10.05 -30.39
CA LEU A 610 30.87 -10.06 -30.23
C LEU A 610 31.52 -10.85 -31.37
N GLY A 611 32.05 -10.13 -32.36
CA GLY A 611 33.01 -10.67 -33.31
C GLY A 611 34.38 -10.80 -32.65
N MET A 612 34.81 -12.04 -32.37
CA MET A 612 36.19 -12.34 -31.98
C MET A 612 37.14 -12.10 -33.16
N PRO A 613 38.33 -11.49 -32.95
CA PRO A 613 39.38 -11.51 -33.95
C PRO A 613 40.09 -12.87 -33.94
N SER A 614 40.16 -13.51 -35.11
CA SER A 614 40.95 -14.72 -35.32
C SER A 614 42.44 -14.39 -35.33
N VAL A 615 43.20 -15.18 -34.57
CA VAL A 615 44.65 -15.38 -34.68
C VAL A 615 45.01 -15.79 -36.11
N ILE A 616 45.91 -15.03 -36.76
CA ILE A 616 47.19 -15.43 -37.38
C ILE A 616 47.99 -14.15 -37.64
#